data_AF-V9E1H8-F1
#
_entry.id   AF-V9E1H8-F1
#
_cell.length_a   1.000
_cell.length_b   1.000
_cell.length_c   1.000
_cell.angle_alpha   90.00
_cell.angle_beta   90.00
_cell.angle_gamma   90.00
#
_symmetry.space_group_name_H-M   'P 1'
#
loop_
_entity.id
_entity.type
_entity.pdbx_description
1 polymer ?
#
loop_
_entity_poly.entity_id
_entity_poly.type
_entity_poly.pdbx_seq_one_letter_code
_entity_poly.pdbx_strand_id
1 'polypeptide(L)'
;SKARVPSSLPKFKGKRDDDVRQWLFQVEALCRINGHDATDDNYMLPSISGTAMEESASGWFLFWASRTPAEMQTWRRFTDDALAHFVASNYQAVLRQKLRELR
;
A
#
# COMPACT_ATOMS: atom_id res chain seq x y z
N SER A 1 -17.40 1.88 20.52
CA SER A 1 -16.89 0.60 20.00
C SER A 1 -15.57 0.86 19.31
N LYS A 2 -14.55 0.02 19.50
CA LYS A 2 -13.29 0.14 18.73
C LYS A 2 -13.61 -0.26 17.28
N ALA A 3 -13.33 0.61 16.31
CA ALA A 3 -13.50 0.27 14.89
C ALA A 3 -12.66 -0.98 14.59
N ARG A 4 -13.33 -2.04 14.13
CA ARG A 4 -12.70 -3.34 13.86
C ARG A 4 -11.90 -3.22 12.56
N VAL A 5 -10.74 -3.87 12.48
CA VAL A 5 -10.03 -4.02 11.20
C VAL A 5 -10.99 -4.68 10.21
N PRO A 6 -11.22 -4.12 9.00
CA PRO A 6 -12.11 -4.72 8.03
C PRO A 6 -11.64 -6.14 7.70
N SER A 7 -12.52 -7.14 7.84
CA SER A 7 -12.16 -8.55 7.65
C SER A 7 -11.91 -8.95 6.20
N SER A 8 -12.18 -8.07 5.24
CA SER A 8 -12.17 -8.34 3.80
C SER A 8 -11.29 -7.38 3.01
N LEU A 9 -10.20 -6.88 3.60
CA LEU A 9 -9.27 -6.03 2.85
C LEU A 9 -8.67 -6.82 1.67
N PRO A 10 -8.61 -6.21 0.47
CA PRO A 10 -7.97 -6.83 -0.67
C PRO A 10 -6.50 -7.08 -0.35
N LYS A 11 -5.97 -8.24 -0.74
CA LYS A 11 -4.55 -8.56 -0.56
C LYS A 11 -3.70 -7.86 -1.61
N PHE A 12 -2.51 -7.43 -1.23
CA PHE A 12 -1.55 -6.79 -2.13
C PHE A 12 -0.17 -7.43 -1.99
N LYS A 13 0.38 -7.91 -3.11
CA LYS A 13 1.64 -8.66 -3.12
C LYS A 13 2.83 -7.79 -3.52
N GLY A 14 2.57 -6.66 -4.20
CA GLY A 14 3.60 -5.78 -4.74
C GLY A 14 4.22 -6.31 -6.03
N LYS A 15 3.46 -7.09 -6.81
CA LYS A 15 3.90 -7.69 -8.08
C LYS A 15 3.60 -6.80 -9.29
N ARG A 16 4.15 -7.15 -10.46
CA ARG A 16 3.99 -6.41 -11.72
C ARG A 16 2.52 -6.17 -12.10
N ASP A 17 1.65 -7.12 -11.83
CA ASP A 17 0.24 -7.04 -12.24
C ASP A 17 -0.65 -6.45 -11.14
N ASP A 18 -0.07 -6.12 -9.97
CA ASP A 18 -0.81 -5.45 -8.91
C ASP A 18 -0.92 -3.96 -9.23
N ASP A 19 -2.16 -3.45 -9.23
CA ASP A 19 -2.41 -2.01 -9.33
C ASP A 19 -2.51 -1.41 -7.91
N VAL A 20 -1.41 -0.78 -7.48
CA VAL A 20 -1.34 -0.11 -6.18
C VAL A 20 -2.36 1.04 -6.06
N ARG A 21 -2.72 1.73 -7.14
CA ARG A 21 -3.72 2.82 -7.09
C ARG A 21 -5.10 2.25 -6.82
N GLN A 22 -5.47 1.22 -7.58
CA GLN A 22 -6.74 0.52 -7.38
C GLN A 22 -6.81 -0.08 -5.97
N TRP A 23 -5.73 -0.70 -5.51
CA TRP A 23 -5.67 -1.30 -4.18
C TRP A 23 -5.86 -0.28 -3.06
N LEU A 24 -5.12 0.85 -3.10
CA LEU A 24 -5.27 1.93 -2.11
C LEU A 24 -6.71 2.47 -2.07
N PHE A 25 -7.33 2.69 -3.24
CA PHE A 25 -8.73 3.12 -3.34
C PHE A 25 -9.70 2.12 -2.69
N GLN A 26 -9.51 0.81 -2.91
CA GLN A 26 -10.34 -0.22 -2.31
C GLN A 26 -10.17 -0.28 -0.79
N VAL A 27 -8.95 -0.10 -0.28
CA VAL A 27 -8.67 -0.03 1.16
C VAL A 27 -9.39 1.17 1.79
N GLU A 28 -9.27 2.37 1.20
CA GLU A 28 -9.98 3.56 1.69
C GLU A 28 -11.49 3.34 1.74
N ALA A 29 -12.07 2.82 0.65
CA ALA A 29 -13.50 2.60 0.54
C ALA A 29 -14.00 1.62 1.62
N LEU A 30 -13.31 0.49 1.80
CA LEU A 30 -13.67 -0.50 2.81
C LEU A 30 -13.49 0.04 4.23
N CYS A 31 -12.41 0.78 4.49
CA CYS A 31 -12.19 1.42 5.79
C CYS A 31 -13.29 2.43 6.13
N ARG A 32 -13.70 3.28 5.17
CA ARG A 32 -14.84 4.21 5.34
C ARG A 32 -16.14 3.48 5.65
N ILE A 33 -16.45 2.42 4.90
CA ILE A 33 -17.64 1.58 5.13
C ILE A 33 -17.64 0.97 6.54
N ASN A 34 -16.46 0.66 7.07
CA ASN A 34 -16.29 0.10 8.41
C ASN A 34 -16.12 1.16 9.51
N GLY A 35 -16.36 2.44 9.20
CA GLY A 35 -16.37 3.54 10.17
C GLY A 35 -14.99 4.08 10.55
N HIS A 36 -13.95 3.74 9.79
CA HIS A 36 -12.64 4.41 9.92
C HIS A 36 -12.66 5.72 9.13
N ASP A 37 -12.07 6.76 9.71
CA ASP A 37 -11.79 7.97 8.96
C ASP A 37 -10.74 7.66 7.88
N ALA A 38 -10.90 8.18 6.66
CA ALA A 38 -9.92 8.00 5.59
C ALA A 38 -9.41 9.35 5.08
N THR A 39 -9.08 10.20 6.05
CA THR A 39 -8.33 11.43 5.89
C THR A 39 -6.84 11.15 5.82
N ASP A 40 -6.15 12.10 5.20
CA ASP A 40 -4.71 12.09 5.00
C ASP A 40 -3.89 11.97 6.30
N ASP A 41 -4.41 12.51 7.40
CA ASP A 41 -3.73 12.52 8.70
C ASP A 41 -4.02 11.27 9.54
N ASN A 42 -4.75 10.28 8.99
CA ASN A 42 -5.08 9.07 9.73
C ASN A 42 -3.85 8.18 9.96
N TYR A 43 -3.54 7.92 11.23
CA TYR A 43 -2.41 7.07 11.66
C TYR A 43 -2.70 5.56 11.69
N MET A 44 -3.97 5.17 11.71
CA MET A 44 -4.39 3.77 11.79
C MET A 44 -4.42 3.09 10.43
N LEU A 45 -4.75 3.83 9.37
CA LEU A 45 -4.90 3.30 8.02
C LEU A 45 -3.63 2.62 7.48
N PRO A 46 -2.40 3.15 7.67
CA PRO A 46 -1.19 2.45 7.27
C PRO A 46 -1.05 1.08 7.95
N SER A 47 -1.32 1.01 9.26
CA SER A 47 -1.28 -0.25 10.02
C SER A 47 -2.33 -1.25 9.52
N ILE A 48 -3.56 -0.78 9.28
CA ILE A 48 -4.65 -1.59 8.72
C ILE A 48 -4.24 -2.15 7.36
N SER A 49 -3.72 -1.29 6.48
CA SER A 49 -3.25 -1.67 5.15
C SER A 49 -2.13 -2.70 5.21
N GLY A 50 -1.18 -2.51 6.14
CA GLY A 50 -0.08 -3.44 6.37
C GLY A 50 -0.54 -4.87 6.69
N THR A 51 -1.69 -5.06 7.34
CA THR A 51 -2.24 -6.40 7.60
C THR A 51 -2.69 -7.15 6.33
N ALA A 52 -2.93 -6.43 5.24
CA ALA A 52 -3.36 -6.96 3.96
C ALA A 52 -2.21 -7.06 2.93
N MET A 53 -1.02 -6.57 3.28
CA MET A 53 0.17 -6.67 2.43
C MET A 53 0.86 -8.03 2.62
N GLU A 54 1.25 -8.66 1.52
CA GLU A 54 1.82 -10.00 1.47
C GLU A 54 3.09 -10.02 0.61
N GLU A 55 3.87 -11.10 0.70
CA GLU A 55 5.07 -11.31 -0.13
C GLU A 55 6.03 -10.10 -0.12
N SER A 56 6.41 -9.56 -1.28
CA SER A 56 7.30 -8.40 -1.38
C SER A 56 6.71 -7.14 -0.75
N ALA A 57 5.39 -6.98 -0.77
CA ALA A 57 4.73 -5.81 -0.19
C ALA A 57 4.82 -5.77 1.34
N SER A 58 4.74 -6.92 2.02
CA SER A 58 4.88 -6.94 3.48
C SER A 58 6.30 -6.56 3.91
N GLY A 59 7.32 -7.02 3.19
CA GLY A 59 8.71 -6.61 3.42
C GLY A 59 8.93 -5.11 3.23
N TRP A 60 8.35 -4.53 2.17
CA TRP A 60 8.38 -3.08 1.95
C TRP A 60 7.67 -2.32 3.07
N PHE A 61 6.50 -2.78 3.53
CA PHE A 61 5.76 -2.14 4.62
C PHE A 61 6.56 -2.12 5.92
N LEU A 62 7.15 -3.25 6.31
CA LEU A 62 7.97 -3.34 7.52
C LEU A 62 9.19 -2.41 7.46
N PHE A 63 9.82 -2.30 6.28
CA PHE A 63 10.90 -1.35 6.05
C PHE A 63 10.44 0.12 6.09
N TRP A 64 9.29 0.42 5.48
CA TRP A 64 8.70 1.76 5.52
C TRP A 64 8.35 2.16 6.96
N ALA A 65 7.71 1.27 7.72
CA ALA A 65 7.33 1.53 9.11
C ALA A 65 8.55 1.69 10.03
N SER A 66 9.65 0.97 9.80
CA SER A 66 10.86 1.09 10.63
C SER A 66 11.66 2.37 10.36
N ARG A 67 11.60 2.91 9.14
CA ARG A 67 12.35 4.11 8.74
C ARG A 67 11.55 5.41 8.85
N THR A 68 10.24 5.34 9.05
CA THR A 68 9.35 6.50 9.09
C THR A 68 9.01 6.80 10.55
N PRO A 69 9.32 8.01 11.06
CA PRO A 69 8.94 8.40 12.43
C PRO A 69 7.44 8.20 12.67
N ALA A 70 7.05 7.78 13.87
CA ALA A 70 5.67 7.37 14.16
C ALA A 70 4.66 8.49 13.89
N GLU A 71 5.03 9.74 14.19
CA GLU A 71 4.26 10.96 13.92
C GLU A 71 4.10 11.29 12.43
N MET A 72 4.91 10.67 11.57
CA MET A 72 4.85 10.80 10.11
C MET A 72 4.20 9.58 9.44
N GLN A 73 3.83 8.54 10.18
CA GLN A 73 3.13 7.37 9.65
C GLN A 73 1.63 7.68 9.44
N THR A 74 1.36 8.74 8.69
CA THR A 74 0.02 9.15 8.29
C THR A 74 -0.39 8.43 7.00
N TRP A 75 -1.69 8.43 6.72
CA TRP A 75 -2.23 7.85 5.50
C TRP A 75 -1.63 8.49 4.25
N ARG A 76 -1.57 9.83 4.18
CA ARG A 76 -0.97 10.56 3.06
C ARG A 76 0.47 10.13 2.81
N ARG A 77 1.28 10.02 3.87
CA ARG A 77 2.68 9.63 3.74
C ARG A 77 2.81 8.21 3.21
N PHE A 78 2.01 7.29 3.74
CA PHE A 78 1.98 5.91 3.30
C PHE A 78 1.56 5.80 1.82
N THR A 79 0.50 6.48 1.40
CA THR A 79 0.03 6.45 0.01
C THR A 79 1.06 7.02 -0.95
N ASP A 80 1.70 8.15 -0.61
CA ASP A 80 2.72 8.78 -1.44
C ASP A 80 3.93 7.86 -1.64
N ASP A 81 4.43 7.28 -0.53
CA ASP A 81 5.58 6.39 -0.56
C ASP A 81 5.24 5.06 -1.27
N ALA A 82 4.03 4.51 -1.08
CA ALA A 82 3.57 3.30 -1.76
C ALA A 82 3.45 3.52 -3.28
N LEU A 83 2.86 4.64 -3.69
CA LEU A 83 2.76 5.02 -5.10
C LEU A 83 4.16 5.19 -5.71
N ALA A 84 5.05 5.92 -5.05
CA ALA A 84 6.42 6.12 -5.52
C ALA A 84 7.18 4.78 -5.69
N HIS A 85 6.99 3.83 -4.77
CA HIS A 85 7.67 2.55 -4.83
C HIS A 85 7.08 1.59 -5.87
N PHE A 86 5.78 1.31 -5.80
CA PHE A 86 5.16 0.25 -6.60
C PHE A 86 4.87 0.68 -8.05
N VAL A 87 4.57 1.95 -8.30
CA VAL A 87 4.38 2.45 -9.68
C VAL A 87 5.72 2.46 -10.43
N ALA A 88 6.77 2.98 -9.80
CA ALA A 88 8.09 3.03 -10.42
C ALA A 88 8.65 1.62 -10.66
N SER A 89 8.47 0.71 -9.69
CA SER A 89 8.91 -0.68 -9.82
C SER A 89 8.22 -1.41 -10.97
N ASN A 90 6.92 -1.17 -11.17
CA ASN A 90 6.19 -1.76 -12.28
C ASN A 90 6.69 -1.25 -13.64
N TYR A 91 6.85 0.07 -13.78
CA TYR A 91 7.41 0.67 -15.00
C TYR A 91 8.82 0.14 -15.32
N GLN A 92 9.71 0.07 -14.33
CA GLN A 92 11.05 -0.51 -14.47
C GLN A 92 11.01 -1.98 -14.89
N ALA A 93 10.08 -2.78 -14.34
CA ALA A 93 9.93 -4.19 -14.71
C ALA A 93 9.50 -4.36 -16.17
N VAL A 94 8.59 -3.51 -16.65
CA VAL A 94 8.16 -3.48 -18.06
C VAL A 94 9.34 -3.12 -18.97
N LEU A 95 10.12 -2.09 -18.63
CA LEU A 95 11.30 -1.70 -19.42
C LEU A 95 12.35 -2.82 -19.51
N ARG A 96 12.66 -3.46 -18.38
CA ARG A 96 13.59 -4.60 -18.34
C ARG A 96 13.11 -5.77 -19.18
N GLN A 97 11.81 -6.00 -19.24
CA GLN A 97 11.23 -7.05 -20.08
C GLN A 97 11.40 -6.71 -21.56
N LYS A 98 11.02 -5.51 -21.98
CA LYS A 98 11.21 -5.04 -23.36
C LYS A 98 12.68 -5.11 -23.80
N LEU A 99 13.62 -4.75 -22.93
CA LEU A 99 15.07 -4.87 -23.19
C LEU A 99 15.54 -6.31 -23.41
N ARG A 100 14.93 -7.30 -22.72
CA ARG A 100 15.26 -8.72 -22.91
C ARG A 100 14.71 -9.26 -24.23
N GLU A 101 13.55 -8.79 -24.67
CA GLU A 101 12.94 -9.17 -25.94
C GLU A 101 13.70 -8.61 -27.16
N LEU A 102 14.51 -7.58 -26.96
CA LEU A 102 15.37 -6.97 -27.98
C LEU A 102 16.75 -7.64 -28.12
N ARG A 103 17.08 -8.61 -27.25
CA ARG A 103 18.31 -9.40 -27.30
C ARG A 103 18.05 -10.77 -27.90
#